data_AF-A0A2W6S6A2-F1
#
_entry.id   AF-A0A2W6S6A2-F1
#
_cell.length_a   1.000
_cell.length_b   1.000
_cell.length_c   1.000
_cell.angle_alpha   90.00
_cell.angle_beta   90.00
_cell.angle_gamma   90.00
#
_symmetry.space_group_name_H-M   'P 1'
#
loop_
_entity.id
_entity.type
_entity.pdbx_description
1 polymer ?
#
loop_
_entity_poly.entity_id
_entity_poly.type
_entity_poly.pdbx_seq_one_letter_code
_entity_poly.pdbx_strand_id
1 'polypeptide(L)'
;MTRGPLRRWRERGGRIINVPLPFADVMEVALALLALSPDELAALGWSFAARKRLLEHFLAADKQADVIERTALDRAVLTLRLPLRDVRRLQHFTRRELPKMASRADVIDRLDAVLERSLAQAR
;
A
#
# COMPACT_ATOMS: atom_id res chain seq x y z
N MET A 1 26.60 -17.35 20.41
CA MET A 1 25.14 -17.55 20.30
C MET A 1 24.45 -16.19 20.35
N THR A 2 24.18 -15.55 19.21
CA THR A 2 23.45 -14.27 19.20
C THR A 2 22.48 -14.28 18.03
N ARG A 3 21.32 -14.93 18.22
CA ARG A 3 20.20 -14.91 17.27
C ARG A 3 19.56 -13.52 17.32
N GLY A 4 20.15 -12.60 16.55
CA GLY A 4 19.99 -11.15 16.66
C GLY A 4 18.69 -10.55 16.09
N PRO A 5 18.48 -9.24 16.32
CA PRO A 5 17.26 -8.45 16.06
C PRO A 5 16.61 -8.60 14.67
N LEU A 6 17.33 -9.09 13.66
CA LEU A 6 16.82 -9.42 12.33
C LEU A 6 15.68 -10.44 12.34
N ARG A 7 15.73 -11.43 13.25
CA ARG A 7 14.66 -12.43 13.38
C ARG A 7 13.38 -11.78 13.96
N ARG A 8 13.53 -10.96 14.99
CA ARG A 8 12.43 -10.17 15.61
C ARG A 8 11.84 -9.10 14.68
N TRP A 9 12.63 -8.60 13.71
CA TRP A 9 12.18 -7.67 12.67
C TRP A 9 11.37 -8.39 11.58
N ARG A 10 11.80 -9.59 11.16
CA ARG A 10 11.03 -10.47 10.27
C ARG A 10 9.75 -11.00 10.93
N GLU A 11 9.79 -11.34 12.22
CA GLU A 11 8.64 -11.93 12.93
C GLU A 11 7.53 -10.90 13.23
N ARG A 12 7.86 -9.61 13.42
CA ARG A 12 6.84 -8.56 13.71
C ARG A 12 6.42 -7.72 12.50
N GLY A 13 7.22 -7.69 11.44
CA GLY A 13 6.97 -6.87 10.25
C GLY A 13 7.33 -7.52 8.92
N GLY A 14 7.67 -8.81 8.90
CA GLY A 14 8.02 -9.56 7.69
C GLY A 14 6.92 -10.48 7.16
N ARG A 15 5.77 -10.59 7.85
CA ARG A 15 4.59 -11.26 7.28
C ARG A 15 4.12 -10.44 6.07
N ILE A 16 4.15 -11.06 4.91
CA ILE A 16 3.65 -10.47 3.67
C ILE A 16 2.14 -10.71 3.61
N ILE A 17 1.41 -9.64 3.33
CA ILE A 17 -0.03 -9.59 3.17
C ILE A 17 -0.31 -9.31 1.70
N ASN A 18 -1.24 -10.05 1.14
CA ASN A 18 -1.74 -9.80 -0.21
C ASN A 18 -2.93 -8.85 -0.13
N VAL A 19 -2.83 -7.74 -0.86
CA VAL A 19 -3.83 -6.68 -0.91
C VAL A 19 -4.27 -6.56 -2.37
N PRO A 20 -5.39 -7.20 -2.76
CA PRO A 20 -5.90 -7.12 -4.13
C PRO A 20 -6.59 -5.78 -4.37
N LEU A 21 -6.15 -5.03 -5.37
CA LEU A 21 -6.74 -3.75 -5.75
C LEU A 21 -6.91 -3.63 -7.27
N PRO A 22 -7.97 -2.96 -7.73
CA PRO A 22 -8.07 -2.55 -9.13
C PRO A 22 -6.85 -1.75 -9.57
N PHE A 23 -6.41 -1.93 -10.81
CA PHE A 23 -5.29 -1.18 -11.39
C PHE A 23 -5.47 0.35 -11.22
N ALA A 24 -6.67 0.87 -11.51
CA ALA A 24 -6.96 2.29 -11.38
C ALA A 24 -6.77 2.80 -9.93
N ASP A 25 -7.14 1.99 -8.94
CA ASP A 25 -6.99 2.32 -7.52
C ASP A 25 -5.51 2.28 -7.11
N VAL A 26 -4.72 1.34 -7.66
CA VAL A 26 -3.25 1.30 -7.46
C VAL A 26 -2.61 2.59 -7.94
N MET A 27 -2.98 3.07 -9.14
CA MET A 27 -2.45 4.31 -9.70
C MET A 27 -2.83 5.54 -8.88
N GLU A 28 -4.11 5.66 -8.53
CA GLU A 28 -4.60 6.81 -7.76
C GLU A 28 -3.92 6.92 -6.40
N VAL A 29 -3.79 5.79 -5.69
CA VAL A 29 -3.13 5.75 -4.38
C VAL A 29 -1.63 6.04 -4.51
N ALA A 30 -0.96 5.53 -5.55
CA ALA A 30 0.45 5.83 -5.80
C ALA A 30 0.69 7.32 -6.05
N LEU A 31 -0.18 7.97 -6.83
CA LEU A 31 -0.13 9.41 -7.08
C LEU A 31 -0.36 10.20 -5.79
N ALA A 32 -1.36 9.83 -4.98
CA ALA A 32 -1.62 10.47 -3.70
C ALA A 32 -0.42 10.36 -2.74
N LEU A 33 0.23 9.19 -2.69
CA LEU A 33 1.45 9.00 -1.89
C LEU A 33 2.61 9.88 -2.37
N LEU A 34 2.79 10.02 -3.69
CA LEU A 34 3.82 10.88 -4.27
C LEU A 34 3.57 12.36 -3.97
N ALA A 35 2.31 12.77 -3.94
CA ALA A 35 1.90 14.14 -3.68
C ALA A 35 2.09 14.59 -2.22
N LEU A 36 2.34 13.66 -1.28
CA LEU A 36 2.59 14.01 0.12
C LEU A 36 3.79 14.95 0.26
N SER A 37 3.57 16.08 0.92
CA SER A 37 4.61 16.99 1.35
C SER A 37 5.46 16.39 2.48
N PRO A 38 6.65 16.97 2.75
CA PRO A 38 7.47 16.56 3.89
C PRO A 38 6.74 16.68 5.24
N ASP A 39 5.93 17.72 5.43
CA ASP A 39 5.21 17.97 6.68
C ASP A 39 4.08 16.96 6.89
N GLU A 40 3.35 16.59 5.83
CA GLU A 40 2.34 15.54 5.90
C GLU A 40 2.97 14.17 6.18
N LEU A 41 4.14 13.88 5.59
CA LEU A 41 4.90 12.67 5.95
C LEU A 41 5.31 12.67 7.42
N ALA A 42 5.75 13.82 7.95
CA ALA A 42 6.09 13.95 9.37
C ALA A 42 4.86 13.77 10.27
N ALA A 43 3.70 14.33 9.89
CA ALA A 43 2.43 14.17 10.60
C ALA A 43 1.90 12.72 10.62
N LEU A 44 2.27 11.92 9.61
CA LEU A 44 2.04 10.47 9.56
C LEU A 44 3.09 9.67 10.36
N GLY A 45 4.15 10.30 10.86
CA GLY A 45 5.29 9.64 11.49
C GLY A 45 6.13 8.81 10.51
N TRP A 46 6.15 9.19 9.23
CA TRP A 46 6.82 8.47 8.16
C TRP A 46 8.11 9.17 7.75
N SER A 47 9.12 8.38 7.42
CA SER A 47 10.29 8.89 6.71
C SER A 47 10.08 8.86 5.20
N PHE A 48 10.88 9.64 4.47
CA PHE A 48 10.97 9.52 3.01
C PHE A 48 11.26 8.09 2.55
N ALA A 49 12.09 7.35 3.29
CA ALA A 49 12.38 5.94 3.01
C ALA A 49 11.14 5.04 3.20
N ALA A 50 10.24 5.36 4.12
CA ALA A 50 8.98 4.64 4.28
C ALA A 50 8.05 4.87 3.08
N ARG A 51 7.90 6.11 2.63
CA ARG A 51 7.15 6.44 1.39
C ARG A 51 7.75 5.73 0.17
N LYS A 52 9.06 5.86 -0.03
CA LYS A 52 9.78 5.22 -1.15
C LYS A 52 9.54 3.71 -1.17
N ARG A 53 9.69 3.04 -0.01
CA ARG A 53 9.43 1.61 0.09
C ARG A 53 7.98 1.25 -0.23
N LEU A 54 7.00 2.05 0.19
CA LEU A 54 5.61 1.81 -0.17
C LEU A 54 5.43 1.88 -1.69
N LEU A 55 5.93 2.95 -2.32
CA LEU A 55 5.87 3.14 -3.78
C LEU A 55 6.57 2.01 -4.56
N GLU A 56 7.69 1.48 -4.05
CA GLU A 56 8.35 0.31 -4.64
C GLU A 56 7.43 -0.92 -4.69
N HIS A 57 6.55 -1.11 -3.71
CA HIS A 57 5.56 -2.19 -3.74
C HIS A 57 4.47 -1.95 -4.78
N PHE A 58 4.05 -0.70 -4.98
CA PHE A 58 3.09 -0.34 -6.03
C PHE A 58 3.70 -0.58 -7.41
N LEU A 59 4.94 -0.13 -7.64
CA LEU A 59 5.67 -0.40 -8.89
C LEU A 59 5.89 -1.89 -9.13
N ALA A 60 6.14 -2.67 -8.08
CA ALA A 60 6.28 -4.13 -8.22
C ALA A 60 4.97 -4.82 -8.59
N ALA A 61 3.82 -4.30 -8.12
CA ALA A 61 2.51 -4.79 -8.54
C ALA A 61 2.20 -4.38 -9.98
N ASP A 62 2.62 -3.18 -10.39
CA ASP A 62 2.42 -2.66 -11.75
C ASP A 62 3.10 -3.51 -12.84
N LYS A 63 4.21 -4.19 -12.51
CA LYS A 63 4.81 -5.20 -13.42
C LYS A 63 3.88 -6.38 -13.75
N GLN A 64 2.85 -6.63 -12.94
CA GLN A 64 1.80 -7.60 -13.28
C GLN A 64 0.90 -7.08 -14.42
N ALA A 65 0.84 -5.76 -14.59
CA ALA A 65 0.05 -5.08 -15.61
C ALA A 65 0.72 -5.15 -17.00
N ASP A 66 2.05 -5.27 -17.07
CA ASP A 66 2.81 -5.36 -18.34
C ASP A 66 2.39 -6.53 -19.25
N VAL A 67 1.85 -7.60 -18.66
CA VAL A 67 1.38 -8.79 -19.38
C VAL A 67 -0.13 -8.80 -19.65
N ILE A 68 -0.84 -7.75 -19.22
CA ILE A 68 -2.29 -7.61 -19.39
C ILE A 68 -2.57 -6.81 -20.66
N GLU A 69 -3.55 -7.27 -21.45
CA GLU A 69 -4.01 -6.50 -22.60
C GLU A 69 -4.53 -5.13 -22.16
N ARG A 70 -4.13 -4.06 -22.87
CA ARG A 70 -4.49 -2.67 -22.52
C ARG A 70 -6.00 -2.47 -22.36
N THR A 71 -6.79 -3.14 -23.19
CA THR A 71 -8.27 -3.10 -23.16
C THR A 71 -8.87 -3.76 -21.92
N ALA A 72 -8.13 -4.63 -21.24
CA ALA A 72 -8.53 -5.31 -20.01
C ALA A 72 -7.98 -4.64 -18.74
N LEU A 73 -7.06 -3.67 -18.87
CA LEU A 73 -6.33 -3.06 -17.76
C LEU A 73 -7.25 -2.40 -16.73
N ASP A 74 -8.29 -1.71 -17.19
CA ASP A 74 -9.26 -1.04 -16.32
C ASP A 74 -10.06 -2.00 -15.44
N ARG A 75 -10.12 -3.28 -15.83
CA ARG A 75 -10.78 -4.36 -15.08
C ARG A 75 -9.80 -5.24 -14.30
N ALA A 76 -8.50 -5.01 -14.48
CA ALA A 76 -7.47 -5.80 -13.84
C ALA A 76 -7.44 -5.55 -12.33
N VAL A 77 -7.34 -6.64 -11.57
CA VAL A 77 -7.06 -6.60 -10.14
C VAL A 77 -5.62 -7.03 -9.95
N LEU A 78 -4.79 -6.10 -9.48
CA LEU A 78 -3.40 -6.37 -9.15
C LEU A 78 -3.28 -6.80 -7.70
N THR A 79 -2.31 -7.66 -7.41
CA THR A 79 -2.02 -8.07 -6.02
C THR A 79 -0.79 -7.34 -5.50
N LEU A 80 -1.01 -6.40 -4.57
CA LEU A 80 0.06 -5.76 -3.81
C LEU A 80 0.54 -6.71 -2.71
N ARG A 81 1.85 -6.97 -2.67
CA ARG A 81 2.49 -7.81 -1.65
C ARG A 81 3.20 -6.92 -0.65
N LEU A 82 2.53 -6.65 0.47
CA LEU A 82 2.96 -5.67 1.46
C LEU A 82 3.35 -6.33 2.78
N PRO A 83 4.48 -5.94 3.39
CA PRO A 83 4.74 -6.27 4.79
C PRO A 83 3.61 -5.75 5.69
N LEU A 84 3.22 -6.49 6.73
CA LEU A 84 2.12 -6.11 7.64
C LEU A 84 2.24 -4.67 8.19
N ARG A 85 3.46 -4.22 8.50
CA ARG A 85 3.72 -2.85 8.96
C ARG A 85 3.32 -1.80 7.91
N ASP A 86 3.52 -2.12 6.64
CA ASP A 86 3.30 -1.22 5.52
C ASP A 86 1.82 -1.26 5.10
N VAL A 87 1.11 -2.38 5.33
CA VAL A 87 -0.37 -2.43 5.30
C VAL A 87 -0.98 -1.50 6.34
N ARG A 88 -0.51 -1.55 7.59
CA ARG A 88 -1.01 -0.67 8.67
C ARG A 88 -0.73 0.80 8.39
N ARG A 89 0.44 1.11 7.82
CA ARG A 89 0.75 2.45 7.33
C ARG A 89 -0.24 2.86 6.25
N LEU A 90 -0.43 2.04 5.22
CA LEU A 90 -1.35 2.35 4.14
C LEU A 90 -2.78 2.55 4.66
N GLN A 91 -3.24 1.77 5.65
CA GLN A 91 -4.54 1.98 6.30
C GLN A 91 -4.63 3.33 7.02
N HIS A 92 -3.59 3.71 7.78
CA HIS A 92 -3.57 5.00 8.45
C HIS A 92 -3.60 6.18 7.46
N PHE A 93 -2.82 6.08 6.38
CA PHE A 93 -2.82 7.06 5.30
C PHE A 93 -4.18 7.16 4.60
N THR A 94 -4.80 6.01 4.30
CA THR A 94 -6.12 5.91 3.66
C THR A 94 -7.19 6.67 4.43
N ARG A 95 -7.12 6.64 5.77
CA ARG A 95 -8.12 7.28 6.63
C ARG A 95 -7.85 8.77 6.88
N ARG A 96 -6.59 9.22 6.82
CA ARG A 96 -6.21 10.57 7.26
C ARG A 96 -5.87 11.52 6.12
N GLU A 97 -5.13 11.05 5.13
CA GLU A 97 -4.57 11.91 4.08
C GLU A 97 -5.24 11.66 2.74
N LEU A 98 -5.53 10.40 2.40
CA LEU A 98 -6.16 10.08 1.12
C LEU A 98 -7.47 10.86 0.85
N PRO A 99 -8.36 11.12 1.84
CA PRO A 99 -9.58 11.91 1.60
C PRO A 99 -9.34 13.37 1.19
N LYS A 100 -8.14 13.91 1.44
CA LYS A 100 -7.77 15.27 1.07
C LYS A 100 -7.20 15.36 -0.35
N MET A 101 -6.83 14.22 -0.93
CA MET A 101 -5.98 14.15 -2.13
C MET A 101 -6.57 13.30 -3.25
N ALA A 102 -7.38 12.29 -2.90
CA ALA A 102 -8.01 11.41 -3.87
C ALA A 102 -9.00 12.21 -4.73
N SER A 103 -8.96 11.97 -6.04
CA SER A 103 -9.92 12.54 -6.97
C SER A 103 -11.22 11.74 -7.00
N ARG A 104 -11.19 10.50 -6.49
CA ARG A 104 -12.33 9.59 -6.46
C ARG A 104 -12.58 9.03 -5.06
N ALA A 105 -13.74 9.35 -4.49
CA ALA A 105 -14.11 8.93 -3.14
C ALA A 105 -14.27 7.41 -2.99
N ASP A 106 -14.71 6.73 -4.06
CA ASP A 106 -14.93 5.28 -4.08
C ASP A 106 -13.64 4.48 -3.88
N VAL A 107 -12.48 5.05 -4.22
CA VAL A 107 -11.16 4.45 -3.97
C VAL A 107 -10.86 4.34 -2.49
N ILE A 108 -11.27 5.32 -1.68
CA ILE A 108 -11.01 5.36 -0.24
C ILE A 108 -11.76 4.20 0.44
N ASP A 109 -13.06 4.07 0.15
CA ASP A 109 -13.91 3.03 0.73
C ASP A 109 -13.44 1.64 0.32
N ARG A 110 -13.12 1.45 -0.97
CA ARG A 110 -12.59 0.16 -1.45
C ARG A 110 -11.25 -0.18 -0.82
N LEU A 111 -10.33 0.77 -0.74
CA LEU A 111 -9.01 0.55 -0.17
C LEU A 111 -9.12 0.20 1.32
N ASP A 112 -9.90 0.96 2.11
CA ASP A 112 -10.05 0.67 3.53
C ASP A 112 -10.67 -0.71 3.76
N ALA A 113 -11.73 -1.06 3.01
CA ALA A 113 -12.38 -2.36 3.09
C ALA A 113 -11.46 -3.52 2.66
N VAL A 114 -10.61 -3.33 1.65
CA VAL A 114 -9.62 -4.36 1.25
C VAL A 114 -8.56 -4.51 2.34
N LEU A 115 -8.01 -3.41 2.87
CA LEU A 115 -6.98 -3.47 3.91
C LEU A 115 -7.51 -4.12 5.19
N GLU A 116 -8.73 -3.82 5.61
CA GLU A 116 -9.37 -4.46 6.75
C GLU A 116 -9.53 -5.98 6.54
N ARG A 117 -10.04 -6.40 5.38
CA ARG A 117 -10.19 -7.82 5.04
C ARG A 117 -8.84 -8.55 5.01
N SER A 118 -7.84 -7.96 4.35
CA SER A 118 -6.49 -8.52 4.27
C SER A 118 -5.82 -8.62 5.66
N LEU A 119 -6.07 -7.67 6.56
CA LEU A 119 -5.60 -7.72 7.94
C LEU A 119 -6.32 -8.78 8.78
N ALA A 120 -7.63 -8.97 8.56
CA ALA A 120 -8.42 -9.98 9.26
C ALA A 120 -8.00 -11.40 8.87
N GLN A 121 -7.72 -11.66 7.59
CA GLN A 121 -7.17 -12.92 7.09
C GLN A 121 -5.73 -13.18 7.58
N ALA A 122 -5.07 -12.15 8.10
CA ALA A 122 -3.72 -12.21 8.62
C ALA A 122 -3.63 -12.39 10.15
N ARG A 123 -4.77 -12.56 10.83
CA ARG A 123 -4.81 -12.94 12.26
C ARG A 123 -4.81 -14.46 12.38
#